data_AF-A0A934A8Y2-F1
#
_entry.id   AF-A0A934A8Y2-F1
#
_cell.length_a   1.000
_cell.length_b   1.000
_cell.length_c   1.000
_cell.angle_alpha   90.00
_cell.angle_beta   90.00
_cell.angle_gamma   90.00
#
_symmetry.space_group_name_H-M   'P 1'
#
loop_
_entity.id
_entity.type
_entity.pdbx_description
1 polymer ?
#
loop_
_entity_poly.entity_id
_entity_poly.type
_entity_poly.pdbx_seq_one_letter_code
_entity_poly.pdbx_strand_id
1 'polypeptide(L)' 'MLFTEDILIAPSSEMVCYCSKVTKSRILAAIQEGARSLEAIKTATGACSMGKCKELSPRKR' A
#
# COMPACT_ATOMS: atom_id res chain seq x y z
N MET A 1 2.54 17.18 6.50
CA MET A 1 1.67 16.48 5.51
C MET A 1 1.33 15.11 6.09
N LEU A 2 0.09 14.62 5.92
CA LEU A 2 -0.35 13.33 6.47
C LEU A 2 0.17 12.11 5.69
N PHE A 3 0.70 12.35 4.49
CA PHE A 3 1.28 11.34 3.60
C PHE A 3 2.17 12.03 2.56
N THR A 4 3.03 11.27 1.90
CA THR A 4 3.89 11.75 0.81
C THR A 4 3.18 11.61 -0.54
N GLU A 5 3.04 12.67 -1.36
CA GLU A 5 2.32 12.58 -2.65
C GLU A 5 2.99 11.59 -3.62
N ASP A 6 4.31 11.65 -3.77
CA ASP A 6 5.10 10.71 -4.57
C ASP A 6 5.57 9.52 -3.72
N ILE A 7 5.08 8.32 -4.05
CA ILE A 7 5.41 7.09 -3.33
C ILE A 7 6.87 6.66 -3.53
N LEU A 8 7.54 7.10 -4.60
CA LEU A 8 8.93 6.73 -4.88
C LEU A 8 9.87 7.31 -3.82
N ILE A 9 9.60 8.52 -3.33
CA ILE A 9 10.39 9.21 -2.30
C ILE A 9 9.85 9.03 -0.86
N ALA A 10 8.67 8.41 -0.70
CA ALA A 10 8.09 8.17 0.61
C ALA A 10 8.96 7.24 1.50
N PRO A 11 8.95 7.41 2.83
CA PRO A 11 9.65 6.50 3.74
C PRO A 11 9.06 5.08 3.68
N SER A 12 9.87 4.08 4.05
CA SER A 12 9.44 2.66 4.06
C SER A 12 8.23 2.39 4.97
N SER A 13 8.05 3.21 6.02
CA SER A 13 6.92 3.14 6.95
C SER A 13 5.64 3.81 6.42
N GLU A 14 5.69 4.51 5.27
CA GLU A 14 4.53 5.18 4.70
C GLU A 14 3.41 4.20 4.43
N MET A 15 2.19 4.59 4.80
CA MET A 15 0.99 3.81 4.60
C MET A 15 0.54 3.89 3.14
N VAL A 16 0.49 2.74 2.47
CA VAL A 16 -0.01 2.60 1.10
C VAL A 16 -1.49 2.23 1.08
N CYS A 17 -1.90 1.28 1.93
CA CYS A 17 -3.30 0.90 2.07
C CYS A 17 -3.75 1.09 3.52
N TYR A 18 -4.55 2.13 3.76
CA TYR A 18 -5.07 2.45 5.09
C TYR A 18 -6.10 1.44 5.60
N CYS A 19 -6.86 0.83 4.70
CA CYS A 19 -7.86 -0.17 5.07
C CYS A 19 -7.22 -1.42 5.70
N SER A 20 -6.22 -1.97 5.02
CA SER A 20 -5.57 -3.23 5.40
C SER A 20 -4.26 -3.03 6.15
N LYS A 21 -3.94 -1.80 6.55
CA LYS A 21 -2.71 -1.43 7.26
C LYS A 21 -1.41 -1.85 6.55
N VAL A 22 -1.33 -1.63 5.23
CA VAL A 22 -0.16 -2.01 4.41
C VAL A 22 0.77 -0.82 4.19
N THR A 23 2.06 -1.01 4.48
CA THR A 23 3.12 -0.02 4.29
C THR A 23 3.86 -0.19 2.96
N LYS A 24 4.65 0.82 2.55
CA LYS A 24 5.58 0.74 1.41
C LYS A 24 6.55 -0.43 1.56
N SER A 25 7.13 -0.64 2.75
CA SER A 25 8.04 -1.75 3.01
C SER A 25 7.39 -3.11 2.74
N ARG A 26 6.12 -3.30 3.09
CA ARG A 26 5.42 -4.56 2.84
C ARG A 26 5.21 -4.82 1.34
N ILE A 27 4.91 -3.78 0.55
CA ILE A 27 4.82 -3.87 -0.91
C ILE A 27 6.18 -4.26 -1.51
N LEU A 28 7.27 -3.62 -1.08
CA LEU A 28 8.62 -3.92 -1.55
C LEU A 28 9.04 -5.35 -1.18
N ALA A 29 8.72 -5.81 0.04
CA ALA A 29 8.97 -7.18 0.46
C ALA A 29 8.24 -8.19 -0.44
N ALA A 30 6.96 -7.96 -0.77
CA ALA A 30 6.22 -8.84 -1.68
C ALA A 30 6.86 -8.93 -3.08
N ILE A 31 7.41 -7.82 -3.59
CA ILE A 31 8.15 -7.81 -4.86
C ILE A 31 9.45 -8.63 -4.75
N GLN A 32 10.20 -8.47 -3.66
CA GLN A 32 11.41 -9.26 -3.39
C GLN A 32 11.10 -10.76 -3.24
N GLU A 33 9.97 -11.10 -2.62
CA GLU A 33 9.43 -12.47 -2.46
C GLU A 33 8.96 -13.10 -3.78
N GLY A 34 8.92 -12.35 -4.89
CA GLY A 34 8.61 -12.90 -6.21
C GLY A 34 7.30 -12.41 -6.82
N ALA A 35 6.57 -11.49 -6.19
CA ALA A 35 5.41 -10.90 -6.84
C ALA A 35 5.85 -10.13 -8.11
N ARG A 36 5.22 -10.44 -9.26
CA ARG A 36 5.51 -9.83 -10.57
C ARG A 36 4.30 -9.14 -11.20
N SER A 37 3.16 -9.15 -10.53
CA SER A 37 1.93 -8.52 -11.01
C SER A 37 1.23 -7.78 -9.86
N LEU A 38 0.36 -6.83 -10.21
CA LEU A 38 -0.46 -6.13 -9.23
C LEU A 38 -1.36 -7.10 -8.45
N GLU A 39 -1.92 -8.10 -9.12
CA GLU A 39 -2.72 -9.14 -8.48
C GLU A 39 -1.90 -9.93 -7.45
N ALA A 40 -0.68 -10.37 -7.81
CA ALA A 40 0.21 -11.07 -6.89
C ALA A 40 0.55 -10.20 -5.67
N ILE A 41 0.79 -8.89 -5.86
CA ILE A 41 1.04 -7.96 -4.75
C ILE A 41 -0.21 -7.85 -3.84
N LYS A 42 -1.40 -7.71 -4.42
CA LYS A 42 -2.65 -7.64 -3.65
C LYS A 42 -2.88 -8.92 -2.85
N THR A 43 -2.68 -10.09 -3.46
CA THR A 43 -2.79 -11.40 -2.81
C THR A 43 -1.77 -11.56 -1.68
N ALA A 44 -0.51 -11.18 -1.90
CA ALA A 44 0.54 -11.31 -0.89
C ALA A 44 0.38 -10.34 0.30
N THR A 45 -0.11 -9.12 0.05
CA THR A 45 -0.12 -8.04 1.05
C THR A 45 -1.50 -7.75 1.65
N GLY A 46 -2.58 -8.20 1.02
CA GLY A 46 -3.95 -7.86 1.39
C GLY A 46 -4.34 -6.41 1.04
N ALA A 47 -3.49 -5.66 0.33
CA ALA A 47 -3.81 -4.30 -0.10
C ALA A 47 -5.02 -4.28 -1.06
N CYS A 48 -5.83 -3.22 -0.97
CA CYS A 48 -7.01 -2.99 -1.82
C CYS A 48 -8.13 -4.06 -1.71
N SER A 49 -8.13 -4.89 -0.68
CA SER A 49 -9.17 -5.94 -0.50
C SER A 49 -10.48 -5.41 0.10
N MET A 50 -10.44 -4.38 0.94
CA MET A 50 -11.61 -3.89 1.68
C MET A 50 -12.41 -2.76 1.00
N GLY A 51 -11.78 -2.00 0.10
CA GLY A 51 -12.47 -0.91 -0.63
C GLY A 51 -12.92 0.32 0.17
N LYS A 52 -12.51 0.51 1.43
CA LYS A 52 -12.91 1.64 2.30
C LYS A 52 -12.01 2.88 2.15
N CYS A 53 -11.54 3.17 0.94
CA CYS A 53 -10.53 4.19 0.70
C CYS A 53 -11.07 5.61 0.97
N LYS A 54 -12.34 5.86 0.63
CA LYS A 54 -12.98 7.17 0.83
C LYS A 54 -13.14 7.51 2.32
N GLU A 55 -13.31 6.50 3.17
CA GLU A 55 -13.47 6.68 4.61
C GLU A 55 -12.11 6.74 5.31
N LEU A 56 -11.25 5.75 5.05
CA LEU A 56 -10.05 5.49 5.86
C LEU A 56 -8.76 6.12 5.31
N SER A 57 -8.67 6.39 4.01
CA SER A 57 -7.48 7.03 3.44
C SER A 57 -7.53 8.54 3.70
N PRO A 58 -6.44 9.19 4.15
CA PRO A 58 -6.35 10.65 4.20
C PRO A 58 -6.44 11.27 2.80
N ARG A 59 -6.23 10.48 1.74
CA ARG A 59 -6.37 10.91 0.33
C ARG A 59 -7.80 10.89 -0.19
N LYS A 60 -8.72 10.20 0.52
CA LYS A 60 -10.15 10.08 0.18
C LYS A 60 -10.43 9.51 -1.24
N ARG A 61 -9.49 8.72 -1.77
CA ARG A 61 -9.54 8.04 -3.08
C ARG A 61 -8.88 6.68 -2.98
#